data_AF-A0A2S6HUR3-F1
#
_entry.id   AF-A0A2S6HUR3-F1
#
_cell.length_a   1.000
_cell.length_b   1.000
_cell.length_c   1.000
_cell.angle_alpha   90.00
_cell.angle_beta   90.00
_cell.angle_gamma   90.00
#
_symmetry.space_group_name_H-M   'P 1'
#
loop_
_entity.id
_entity.type
_entity.pdbx_description
1 polymer ?
#
loop_
_entity_poly.entity_id
_entity_poly.type
_entity_poly.pdbx_seq_one_letter_code
_entity_poly.pdbx_strand_id
1 'polypeptide(L)'
;MGESVHVIIEEIKKGNKEKFLLIIDKMTPLINKYVRLLYKDEKEDMHSEFVLSLLEAINSMQYYKEDGQCVYFLSRALKNKFLEQYKKSKQHFDAEASVEDEFFTEISMDQPVYDDWLFHEDLKTMLLKTEGKQAVILWDIVFHEESDAVIAERHSVSRQYVNRVRRNFYNLLKENYYK
;
A
#
# COMPACT_ATOMS: atom_id res chain seq x y z
N MET A 1 -12.68 9.65 11.36
CA MET A 1 -13.43 8.48 10.86
C MET A 1 -13.47 8.60 9.36
N GLY A 2 -12.79 7.72 8.63
CA GLY A 2 -12.76 7.76 7.16
C GLY A 2 -14.05 7.23 6.55
N GLU A 3 -14.39 7.67 5.34
CA GLU A 3 -15.51 7.13 4.58
C GLU A 3 -15.32 5.63 4.30
N SER A 4 -16.42 4.89 4.40
CA SER A 4 -16.49 3.43 4.21
C SER A 4 -16.31 3.08 2.73
N VAL A 5 -15.54 2.03 2.42
CA VAL A 5 -15.13 1.68 1.05
C VAL A 5 -16.33 1.40 0.14
N HIS A 6 -17.35 0.70 0.66
CA HIS A 6 -18.55 0.37 -0.10
C HIS A 6 -19.35 1.64 -0.48
N VAL A 7 -19.43 2.63 0.40
CA VAL A 7 -20.08 3.92 0.14
C VAL A 7 -19.34 4.68 -0.96
N ILE A 8 -18.01 4.71 -0.90
CA ILE A 8 -17.18 5.36 -1.92
C ILE A 8 -17.43 4.70 -3.29
N ILE A 9 -17.46 3.36 -3.35
CA ILE A 9 -17.73 2.61 -4.59
C ILE A 9 -19.14 2.89 -5.12
N GLU A 10 -20.15 2.96 -4.26
CA GLU A 10 -21.51 3.28 -4.65
C GLU A 10 -21.60 4.67 -5.31
N GLU A 11 -20.94 5.67 -4.74
CA GLU A 11 -20.90 7.03 -5.30
C GLU A 11 -20.19 7.07 -6.67
N ILE A 12 -19.10 6.31 -6.83
CA ILE A 12 -18.42 6.15 -8.13
C ILE A 12 -19.39 5.56 -9.16
N LYS A 13 -20.15 4.52 -8.78
CA LYS A 13 -21.14 3.87 -9.66
C LYS A 13 -22.30 4.78 -10.03
N LYS A 14 -22.68 5.72 -9.17
CA LYS A 14 -23.67 6.78 -9.44
C LYS A 14 -23.13 7.90 -10.33
N GLY A 15 -21.84 7.88 -10.68
CA GLY A 15 -21.21 8.82 -11.62
C GLY A 15 -20.27 9.83 -10.97
N ASN A 16 -20.09 9.80 -9.65
CA ASN A 16 -19.11 10.65 -8.96
C ASN A 16 -17.70 10.08 -9.10
N LYS A 17 -17.08 10.33 -10.26
CA LYS A 17 -15.75 9.79 -10.59
C LYS A 17 -14.63 10.34 -9.70
N GLU A 18 -14.80 11.51 -9.10
CA GLU A 18 -13.78 12.12 -8.23
C GLU A 18 -13.52 11.28 -6.97
N LYS A 19 -14.55 10.56 -6.49
CA LYS A 19 -14.44 9.63 -5.36
C LYS A 19 -13.47 8.47 -5.63
N PHE A 20 -13.11 8.22 -6.89
CA PHE A 20 -12.08 7.22 -7.22
C PHE A 20 -10.73 7.53 -6.59
N LEU A 21 -10.37 8.81 -6.44
CA LEU A 21 -9.13 9.22 -5.79
C LEU A 21 -9.03 8.72 -4.34
N LEU A 22 -10.16 8.60 -3.64
CA LEU A 22 -10.20 8.05 -2.28
C LEU A 22 -9.94 6.55 -2.25
N ILE A 23 -10.35 5.81 -3.29
CA ILE A 23 -10.01 4.39 -3.41
C ILE A 23 -8.52 4.24 -3.73
N ILE A 24 -7.97 5.07 -4.61
CA ILE A 24 -6.53 5.06 -4.90
C ILE A 24 -5.77 5.26 -3.59
N ASP A 25 -6.04 6.32 -2.82
CA ASP A 25 -5.37 6.62 -1.54
C ASP A 25 -5.45 5.44 -0.54
N LYS A 26 -6.62 4.82 -0.45
CA LYS A 26 -6.81 3.64 0.41
C LYS A 26 -6.01 2.43 -0.05
N MET A 27 -5.81 2.25 -1.35
CA MET A 27 -5.12 1.09 -1.93
C MET A 27 -3.63 1.34 -2.25
N THR A 28 -3.17 2.60 -2.21
CA THR A 28 -1.77 3.02 -2.40
C THR A 28 -0.75 2.15 -1.66
N PRO A 29 -0.95 1.74 -0.40
CA PRO A 29 0.04 0.92 0.31
C PRO A 29 0.30 -0.42 -0.38
N LEU A 30 -0.77 -1.05 -0.89
CA LEU A 30 -0.68 -2.31 -1.59
C LEU A 30 -0.11 -2.12 -3.01
N ILE A 31 -0.46 -1.02 -3.68
CA ILE A 31 0.13 -0.64 -4.97
C ILE A 31 1.65 -0.45 -4.81
N ASN A 32 2.09 0.34 -3.84
CA ASN A 32 3.52 0.63 -3.62
C ASN A 32 4.28 -0.64 -3.24
N LYS A 33 3.67 -1.54 -2.47
CA LYS A 33 4.24 -2.89 -2.21
C LYS A 33 4.50 -3.63 -3.52
N TYR A 34 3.51 -3.72 -4.41
CA TYR A 34 3.65 -4.48 -5.66
C TYR A 34 4.59 -3.81 -6.66
N VAL A 35 4.52 -2.48 -6.81
CA VAL A 35 5.50 -1.72 -7.62
C VAL A 35 6.91 -1.97 -7.10
N ARG A 36 7.10 -2.02 -5.77
CA ARG A 36 8.40 -2.32 -5.17
C ARG A 36 8.87 -3.76 -5.38
N LEU A 37 7.97 -4.72 -5.50
CA LEU A 37 8.36 -6.11 -5.75
C LEU A 37 8.70 -6.37 -7.22
N LEU A 38 8.21 -5.54 -8.15
CA LEU A 38 8.43 -5.70 -9.59
C LEU A 38 9.65 -4.97 -10.15
N TYR A 39 10.41 -4.23 -9.33
CA TYR A 39 11.52 -3.33 -9.70
C TYR A 39 12.21 -3.65 -11.05
N LYS A 40 11.85 -2.86 -12.06
CA LYS A 40 12.61 -2.46 -13.26
C LYS A 40 12.32 -0.94 -13.46
N ASP A 41 13.13 -0.23 -14.23
CA ASP A 41 13.23 1.26 -14.31
C ASP A 41 11.93 2.06 -14.63
N GLU A 42 10.75 1.41 -14.67
CA GLU A 42 9.45 1.94 -15.13
C GLU A 42 8.41 2.03 -13.98
N LYS A 43 8.79 2.63 -12.84
CA LYS A 43 7.91 2.73 -11.66
C LYS A 43 6.58 3.46 -11.93
N GLU A 44 6.61 4.56 -12.69
CA GLU A 44 5.42 5.37 -12.97
C GLU A 44 4.42 4.63 -13.87
N ASP A 45 4.93 3.88 -14.85
CA ASP A 45 4.10 3.07 -15.75
C ASP A 45 3.42 1.95 -14.97
N MET A 46 4.17 1.27 -14.11
CA MET A 46 3.63 0.22 -13.24
C MET A 46 2.55 0.74 -12.29
N HIS A 47 2.77 1.89 -11.66
CA HIS A 47 1.76 2.51 -10.80
C HIS A 47 0.47 2.81 -11.58
N SER A 48 0.59 3.39 -12.77
CA SER A 48 -0.54 3.72 -13.64
C SER A 48 -1.34 2.46 -14.02
N GLU A 49 -0.66 1.36 -14.33
CA GLU A 49 -1.32 0.08 -14.62
C GLU A 49 -2.11 -0.49 -13.43
N PHE A 50 -1.60 -0.38 -12.21
CA PHE A 50 -2.32 -0.81 -11.01
C PHE A 50 -3.55 0.05 -10.76
N VAL A 51 -3.45 1.38 -10.95
CA VAL A 51 -4.60 2.29 -10.85
C VAL A 51 -5.66 1.96 -11.90
N LEU A 52 -5.27 1.68 -13.15
CA LEU A 52 -6.21 1.23 -14.19
C LEU A 52 -6.90 -0.08 -13.81
N SER A 53 -6.15 -1.04 -13.27
CA SER A 53 -6.69 -2.32 -12.82
C SER A 53 -7.73 -2.15 -11.69
N LEU A 54 -7.53 -1.18 -10.79
CA LEU A 54 -8.55 -0.82 -9.78
C LEU A 54 -9.81 -0.24 -10.42
N LEU A 55 -9.66 0.65 -11.40
CA LEU A 55 -10.81 1.24 -12.09
C LEU A 55 -11.64 0.17 -12.80
N GLU A 56 -10.99 -0.76 -13.50
CA GLU A 56 -11.62 -1.91 -14.15
C GLU A 56 -12.31 -2.83 -13.13
N ALA A 57 -11.66 -3.10 -12.00
CA ALA A 57 -12.22 -3.90 -10.92
C ALA A 57 -13.48 -3.25 -10.35
N ILE A 58 -13.45 -1.94 -10.06
CA ILE A 58 -14.63 -1.21 -9.61
C ILE A 58 -15.73 -1.29 -10.66
N ASN A 59 -15.44 -1.02 -11.93
CA ASN A 59 -16.44 -1.03 -13.00
C ASN A 59 -17.09 -2.41 -13.20
N SER A 60 -16.33 -3.49 -13.09
CA SER A 60 -16.82 -4.87 -13.20
C SER A 60 -17.53 -5.38 -11.94
N MET A 61 -17.32 -4.75 -10.79
CA MET A 61 -17.92 -5.15 -9.52
C MET A 61 -19.45 -5.02 -9.54
N GLN A 62 -20.14 -6.13 -9.25
CA GLN A 62 -21.61 -6.21 -9.17
C GLN A 62 -22.14 -6.13 -7.73
N TYR A 63 -21.36 -6.60 -6.75
CA TYR A 63 -21.74 -6.64 -5.34
C TYR A 63 -20.74 -5.84 -4.52
N TYR A 64 -21.21 -4.79 -3.85
CA TYR A 64 -20.40 -3.86 -3.06
C TYR A 64 -21.19 -3.38 -1.83
N LYS A 65 -21.74 -4.33 -1.06
CA LYS A 65 -22.59 -4.00 0.10
C LYS A 65 -21.82 -3.86 1.40
N GLU A 66 -20.65 -4.48 1.50
CA GLU A 66 -19.83 -4.53 2.71
C GLU A 66 -18.39 -4.18 2.39
N ASP A 67 -17.72 -3.47 3.31
CA ASP A 67 -16.33 -3.03 3.14
C ASP A 67 -15.37 -4.19 2.94
N GLY A 68 -15.51 -5.26 3.74
CA GLY A 68 -14.65 -6.44 3.64
C GLY A 68 -14.70 -7.08 2.25
N GLN A 69 -15.89 -7.16 1.64
CA GLN A 69 -16.08 -7.69 0.29
C GLN A 69 -15.40 -6.80 -0.76
N CYS A 70 -15.58 -5.48 -0.63
CA CYS A 70 -15.01 -4.50 -1.53
C CYS A 70 -13.47 -4.53 -1.48
N VAL A 71 -12.91 -4.46 -0.28
CA VAL A 71 -11.47 -4.51 -0.05
C VAL A 71 -10.89 -5.81 -0.56
N TYR A 72 -11.48 -6.96 -0.21
CA TYR A 72 -11.03 -8.27 -0.70
C TYR A 72 -10.98 -8.32 -2.23
N PHE A 73 -12.02 -7.84 -2.90
CA PHE A 73 -12.10 -7.87 -4.35
C PHE A 73 -11.04 -6.96 -5.00
N LEU A 74 -10.91 -5.72 -4.52
CA LEU A 74 -9.93 -4.78 -5.04
C LEU A 74 -8.48 -5.24 -4.80
N SER A 75 -8.19 -5.76 -3.60
CA SER A 75 -6.87 -6.31 -3.29
C SER A 75 -6.55 -7.52 -4.16
N ARG A 76 -7.56 -8.35 -4.46
CA ARG A 76 -7.40 -9.49 -5.39
C ARG A 76 -7.15 -9.04 -6.82
N ALA A 77 -7.78 -7.96 -7.29
CA ALA A 77 -7.49 -7.39 -8.60
C ALA A 77 -6.03 -6.92 -8.70
N LEU A 78 -5.54 -6.20 -7.69
CA LEU A 78 -4.14 -5.76 -7.62
C LEU A 78 -3.16 -6.95 -7.56
N LYS A 79 -3.44 -7.97 -6.74
CA LYS A 79 -2.61 -9.19 -6.68
C LYS A 79 -2.55 -9.90 -8.03
N ASN A 80 -3.69 -10.02 -8.72
CA ASN A 80 -3.74 -10.65 -10.04
C ASN A 80 -2.91 -9.86 -11.07
N LYS A 81 -3.02 -8.53 -11.06
CA LYS A 81 -2.23 -7.67 -11.94
C LYS A 81 -0.73 -7.80 -11.66
N PHE A 82 -0.36 -7.84 -10.38
CA PHE A 82 1.02 -8.08 -9.95
C PHE A 82 1.53 -9.43 -10.49
N LEU A 83 0.74 -10.50 -10.36
CA LEU A 83 1.13 -11.83 -10.84
C LEU A 83 1.24 -11.90 -12.37
N GLU A 84 0.37 -11.19 -13.09
CA GLU A 84 0.47 -11.08 -14.54
C GLU A 84 1.81 -10.45 -14.94
N GLN A 85 2.15 -9.30 -14.33
CA GLN A 85 3.38 -8.59 -14.64
C GLN A 85 4.63 -9.32 -14.17
N TYR A 86 4.55 -9.97 -13.01
CA TYR A 86 5.59 -10.87 -12.52
C TYR A 86 5.91 -11.99 -13.51
N LYS A 87 4.88 -12.66 -14.05
CA LYS A 87 5.05 -13.72 -15.05
C LYS A 87 5.68 -13.19 -16.34
N LYS A 88 5.26 -12.02 -16.82
CA LYS A 88 5.84 -11.38 -18.02
C LYS A 88 7.31 -11.05 -17.82
N SER A 89 7.67 -10.46 -16.68
CA SER A 89 9.05 -10.13 -16.34
C SER A 89 9.93 -11.39 -16.25
N LYS A 90 9.43 -12.46 -15.61
CA LYS A 90 10.12 -13.74 -15.52
C LYS A 90 10.33 -14.39 -16.88
N GLN A 91 9.32 -14.42 -17.75
CA GLN A 91 9.44 -14.98 -19.11
C GLN A 91 10.48 -14.24 -19.95
N HIS A 92 10.57 -12.91 -19.82
CA HIS A 92 11.59 -12.11 -20.50
C HIS A 92 13.00 -12.42 -19.97
N PHE A 93 13.13 -12.64 -18.66
CA PHE A 93 14.42 -12.91 -18.02
C PHE A 93 14.92 -14.34 -18.26
N ASP A 94 14.05 -15.35 -18.13
CA ASP A 94 14.36 -16.76 -18.40
C ASP A 94 14.76 -16.99 -19.87
N ALA A 95 14.27 -16.16 -20.80
CA ALA A 95 14.66 -16.20 -22.21
C ALA A 95 16.06 -15.60 -22.49
N GLU A 96 16.57 -14.74 -21.60
CA GLU A 96 17.81 -13.98 -21.79
C GLU A 96 18.96 -14.44 -20.87
N ALA A 97 18.68 -15.05 -19.71
CA ALA A 97 19.69 -15.60 -18.82
C ALA A 97 19.14 -16.72 -17.92
N SER A 98 19.82 -17.89 -17.93
CA SER A 98 19.62 -18.97 -16.95
C SER A 98 20.27 -18.58 -15.62
N VAL A 99 19.56 -17.82 -14.78
CA VAL A 99 19.98 -17.56 -13.40
C VAL A 99 18.83 -17.91 -12.47
N GLU A 100 19.03 -18.91 -11.61
CA GLU A 100 18.15 -19.18 -10.48
C GLU A 100 18.27 -18.00 -9.51
N ASP A 101 17.27 -17.14 -9.49
CA ASP A 101 17.28 -15.94 -8.67
C ASP A 101 16.48 -16.18 -7.37
N GLU A 102 17.21 -16.37 -6.26
CA GLU A 102 16.70 -16.64 -4.91
C GLU A 102 15.69 -15.57 -4.43
N PHE A 103 15.74 -14.35 -4.98
CA PHE A 103 14.81 -13.27 -4.67
C PHE A 103 13.36 -13.60 -5.10
N PHE A 104 13.20 -14.42 -6.16
CA PHE A 104 11.91 -14.76 -6.74
C PHE A 104 11.20 -15.91 -6.00
N THR A 105 11.91 -16.65 -5.16
CA THR A 105 11.39 -17.78 -4.38
C THR A 105 10.85 -17.41 -2.99
N GLU A 106 11.18 -16.22 -2.46
CA GLU A 106 10.82 -15.83 -1.08
C GLU A 106 9.50 -15.05 -0.94
N ILE A 107 8.84 -14.65 -2.03
CA ILE A 107 7.54 -13.95 -1.94
C ILE A 107 6.48 -14.93 -1.43
N SER A 108 6.19 -14.87 -0.13
CA SER A 108 5.12 -15.65 0.50
C SER A 108 3.77 -15.29 -0.12
N MET A 109 3.29 -16.16 -1.01
CA MET A 109 2.03 -15.99 -1.73
C MET A 109 0.79 -16.38 -0.92
N ASP A 110 0.98 -17.03 0.24
CA ASP A 110 -0.05 -17.58 1.12
C ASP A 110 -0.62 -16.58 2.13
N GLN A 111 -0.10 -15.34 2.17
CA GLN A 111 -0.70 -14.31 3.02
C GLN A 111 -2.10 -13.92 2.51
N PRO A 112 -3.07 -13.69 3.43
CA PRO A 112 -4.37 -13.14 3.07
C PRO A 112 -4.20 -11.84 2.28
N VAL A 113 -4.94 -11.74 1.17
CA VAL A 113 -4.73 -10.74 0.12
C VAL A 113 -4.93 -9.29 0.61
N TYR A 114 -5.56 -9.10 1.77
CA TYR A 114 -5.92 -7.80 2.33
C TYR A 114 -5.18 -7.45 3.64
N ASP A 115 -4.30 -8.33 4.15
CA ASP A 115 -3.67 -8.12 5.47
C ASP A 115 -2.78 -6.87 5.49
N ASP A 116 -2.06 -6.58 4.41
CA ASP A 116 -1.26 -5.35 4.32
C ASP A 116 -2.12 -4.09 4.37
N TRP A 117 -3.30 -4.13 3.73
CA TRP A 117 -4.26 -3.01 3.75
C TRP A 117 -4.83 -2.81 5.14
N LEU A 118 -5.26 -3.90 5.78
CA LEU A 118 -5.82 -3.89 7.13
C LEU A 118 -4.79 -3.36 8.14
N PHE A 119 -3.57 -3.87 8.06
CA PHE A 119 -2.46 -3.42 8.88
C PHE A 119 -2.18 -1.92 8.68
N HIS A 120 -2.24 -1.44 7.43
CA HIS A 120 -2.02 -0.03 7.14
C HIS A 120 -3.13 0.89 7.67
N GLU A 121 -4.40 0.50 7.55
CA GLU A 121 -5.52 1.27 8.12
C GLU A 121 -5.54 1.23 9.66
N ASP A 122 -5.13 0.11 10.26
CA ASP A 122 -4.93 0.01 11.70
C ASP A 122 -3.83 0.96 12.18
N LEU A 123 -2.70 1.00 11.48
CA LEU A 123 -1.61 1.94 11.74
C LEU A 123 -2.09 3.39 11.66
N LYS A 124 -2.85 3.75 10.60
CA LYS A 124 -3.46 5.09 10.49
C LYS A 124 -4.32 5.41 11.71
N THR A 125 -5.16 4.47 12.11
CA THR A 125 -6.06 4.62 13.26
C THR A 125 -5.32 4.79 14.58
N MET A 126 -4.24 4.05 14.79
CA MET A 126 -3.38 4.19 15.97
C MET A 126 -2.66 5.54 16.00
N LEU A 127 -2.17 6.01 14.85
CA LEU A 127 -1.43 7.26 14.74
C LEU A 127 -2.34 8.49 14.91
N LEU A 128 -3.58 8.43 14.42
CA LEU A 128 -4.59 9.47 14.65
C LEU A 128 -4.98 9.64 16.14
N LYS A 129 -4.75 8.62 16.98
CA LYS A 129 -4.96 8.71 18.44
C LYS A 129 -3.74 9.27 19.18
N THR A 130 -2.62 9.44 18.50
CA THR A 130 -1.38 9.96 19.08
C THR A 130 -1.31 11.46 18.84
N GLU A 131 -1.14 12.25 19.90
CA GLU A 131 -1.08 13.71 19.79
C GLU A 131 0.36 14.24 19.87
N GLY A 132 0.61 15.37 19.21
CA GLY A 132 1.85 16.15 19.33
C GLY A 132 2.88 15.93 18.22
N LYS A 133 4.03 16.61 18.36
CA LYS A 133 5.07 16.69 17.31
C LYS A 133 5.65 15.33 16.90
N GLN A 134 5.66 14.35 17.80
CA GLN A 134 6.11 12.99 17.48
C GLN A 134 5.13 12.25 16.57
N ALA A 135 3.82 12.45 16.74
CA ALA A 135 2.81 11.82 15.89
C ALA A 135 2.92 12.31 14.44
N VAL A 136 3.14 13.61 14.23
CA VAL A 136 3.31 14.19 12.89
C VAL A 136 4.59 13.68 12.22
N ILE A 137 5.71 13.66 12.95
CA ILE A 137 6.98 13.10 12.43
C ILE A 137 6.81 11.61 12.09
N LEU A 138 6.06 10.88 12.90
CA LEU A 138 5.82 9.46 12.69
C LEU A 138 4.88 9.19 11.52
N TRP A 139 3.88 10.04 11.31
CA TRP A 139 3.05 10.04 10.11
C TRP A 139 3.90 10.20 8.85
N ASP A 140 4.84 11.15 8.86
CA ASP A 140 5.78 11.33 7.75
C ASP A 140 6.69 10.12 7.56
N ILE A 141 7.18 9.51 8.64
CA ILE A 141 8.02 8.29 8.58
C ILE A 141 7.28 7.11 7.95
N VAL A 142 5.99 6.94 8.27
CA VAL A 142 5.22 5.73 7.90
C VAL A 142 4.55 5.87 6.54
N PHE A 143 4.08 7.07 6.20
CA PHE A 143 3.24 7.30 5.01
C PHE A 143 3.92 8.11 3.91
N HIS A 144 5.09 8.71 4.15
CA HIS A 144 5.84 9.41 3.11
C HIS A 144 7.14 8.66 2.79
N GLU A 145 7.48 8.58 1.49
CA GLU A 145 8.69 7.91 0.99
C GLU A 145 9.95 8.78 1.14
N GLU A 146 10.06 9.50 2.26
CA GLU A 146 11.08 10.51 2.48
C GLU A 146 12.19 10.03 3.41
N SER A 147 13.41 10.50 3.16
CA SER A 147 14.54 10.17 4.03
C SER A 147 14.46 10.90 5.37
N ASP A 148 15.09 10.34 6.41
CA ASP A 148 15.18 10.98 7.72
C ASP A 148 15.83 12.37 7.70
N ALA A 149 16.64 12.69 6.67
CA ALA A 149 17.15 14.05 6.47
C ALA A 149 16.02 15.03 6.14
N VAL A 150 15.20 14.67 5.16
CA VAL A 150 14.12 15.52 4.63
C VAL A 150 13.06 15.74 5.70
N ILE A 151 12.69 14.69 6.43
CA ILE A 151 11.74 14.79 7.54
C ILE A 151 12.32 15.66 8.67
N ALA A 152 13.61 15.49 9.00
CA ALA A 152 14.26 16.29 10.04
C ALA A 152 14.28 17.79 9.70
N GLU A 153 14.61 18.12 8.45
CA GLU A 153 14.61 19.49 7.93
C GLU A 153 13.20 20.11 7.98
N ARG A 154 12.19 19.40 7.47
CA ARG A 154 10.78 19.85 7.49
C ARG A 154 10.29 20.20 8.89
N HIS A 155 10.63 19.37 9.87
CA HIS A 155 10.17 19.54 11.25
C HIS A 155 11.09 20.40 12.12
N SER A 156 12.19 20.93 11.55
CA SER A 156 13.24 21.66 12.26
C SER A 156 13.75 20.89 13.48
N VAL A 157 14.10 19.62 13.29
CA VAL A 157 14.65 18.72 14.31
C VAL A 157 15.93 18.05 13.82
N SER A 158 16.67 17.38 14.70
CA SER A 158 17.84 16.59 14.28
C SER A 158 17.42 15.25 13.66
N ARG A 159 18.24 14.73 12.74
CA ARG A 159 18.07 13.35 12.20
C ARG A 159 18.04 12.30 13.31
N GLN A 160 18.79 12.52 14.39
CA GLN A 160 18.80 11.65 15.57
C GLN A 160 17.45 11.63 16.29
N TYR A 161 16.76 12.77 16.36
CA TYR A 161 15.44 12.85 16.95
C TYR A 161 14.41 12.06 16.13
N VAL A 162 14.42 12.18 14.80
CA VAL A 162 13.57 11.37 13.89
C VAL A 162 13.83 9.88 14.09
N ASN A 163 15.10 9.47 14.14
CA ASN A 163 15.49 8.08 14.43
C ASN A 163 14.98 7.57 15.78
N ARG A 164 15.00 8.41 16.82
CA ARG A 164 14.46 8.05 18.13
C ARG A 164 12.95 7.85 18.08
N VAL A 165 12.21 8.71 17.38
CA VAL A 165 10.76 8.58 17.18
C VAL A 165 10.44 7.27 16.46
N ARG A 166 11.16 6.93 15.39
CA ARG A 166 11.00 5.65 14.67
C ARG A 166 11.20 4.44 15.58
N ARG A 167 12.28 4.42 16.37
CA ARG A 167 12.57 3.28 17.27
C ARG A 167 11.50 3.11 18.35
N ASN A 168 11.03 4.21 18.92
CA ASN A 168 9.96 4.16 19.93
C ASN A 168 8.69 3.56 19.35
N PHE A 169 8.33 3.92 18.11
CA PHE A 169 7.17 3.34 17.44
C PHE A 169 7.36 1.85 17.13
N TYR A 170 8.53 1.45 16.67
CA TYR A 170 8.81 0.04 16.41
C TYR A 170 8.64 -0.82 17.68
N ASN A 171 9.10 -0.31 18.84
CA ASN A 171 8.88 -0.99 20.12
C ASN A 171 7.38 -1.09 20.46
N LEU A 172 6.61 -0.02 20.24
CA LEU A 172 5.16 -0.03 20.44
C LEU A 172 4.45 -1.07 19.56
N LEU A 173 4.85 -1.18 18.28
CA LEU A 173 4.31 -2.20 17.37
C LEU A 173 4.65 -3.61 17.83
N LYS A 174 5.89 -3.82 18.29
CA LYS A 174 6.34 -5.10 18.82
C LYS A 174 5.52 -5.57 20.01
N GLU A 175 5.15 -4.66 20.92
CA GLU A 175 4.34 -4.98 22.10
C GLU A 175 2.87 -5.29 21.76
N ASN A 176 2.33 -4.67 20.70
CA ASN A 176 0.90 -4.76 20.36
C ASN A 176 0.57 -5.82 19.30
N TYR A 177 1.45 -6.10 18.35
CA TYR A 177 1.17 -6.97 17.19
C TYR A 177 1.98 -8.27 17.16
N TYR A 178 3.13 -8.35 17.83
CA TYR A 178 4.04 -9.50 17.74
C TYR A 178 4.10 -10.32 19.03
N LYS A 179 2.94 -10.55 19.68
CA LYS A 179 2.84 -11.50 20.81
C LYS A 179 2.93 -12.94 20.36
#